data_AF-A0A444XDU7-F1
#
_entry.id   AF-A0A444XDU7-F1
#
_cell.length_a   1.000
_cell.length_b   1.000
_cell.length_c   1.000
_cell.angle_alpha   90.00
_cell.angle_beta   90.00
_cell.angle_gamma   90.00
#
_symmetry.space_group_name_H-M   'P 1'
#
loop_
_entity.id
_entity.type
_entity.pdbx_description
1 polymer ?
#
loop_
_entity_poly.entity_id
_entity_poly.type
_entity_poly.pdbx_seq_one_letter_code
_entity_poly.pdbx_strand_id
1 'polypeptide(L)'
;MASSSSGSNESHSKIKTVVVLVQENRSFDHMLGWMKSLNPEIDGVTGTESNPVSTTDPNSNRIQFGDRSVYVDPDPGHSIQDIYEQIFGEPWSESSAAKKLPPTMQGFVQNAGRQEAAKDKNLPPMTETVMNGFRAERVPVYAELVKEFAVCDRWFAPVPASTQPNRLYVHSATSHGLTSNDTGKLVGGLPQKTIFDSLDENGFSFGIYYQLPPATLFYRNLRKLKYIDNFHPFDLSFKKHCEEGKLPNYVVIEQRFFDLLSIPGNDDHPSHDVGEGQKFVKEVYEALRSSPQWNEILFVITYDEHGGFYDHVPTPVEGVPSPDDIVGPDPFKFKFDRLGVRVPAIIISPWIEPGKGNNS
;
A
#
# COMPACT_ATOMS: atom_id res chain seq x y z
N MET A 1 -33.10 49.91 0.03
CA MET A 1 -31.83 49.29 -0.41
C MET A 1 -31.77 47.93 0.24
N ALA A 2 -31.82 46.87 -0.57
CA ALA A 2 -31.95 45.50 -0.10
C ALA A 2 -30.63 44.98 0.46
N SER A 3 -30.70 44.36 1.64
CA SER A 3 -29.62 43.57 2.23
C SER A 3 -29.49 42.24 1.47
N SER A 4 -28.36 42.00 0.84
CA SER A 4 -28.00 40.68 0.30
C SER A 4 -27.23 39.90 1.36
N SER A 5 -27.91 38.99 2.04
CA SER A 5 -27.29 37.91 2.82
C SER A 5 -26.69 36.89 1.86
N SER A 6 -25.37 36.83 1.75
CA SER A 6 -24.67 35.74 1.07
C SER A 6 -24.64 34.53 2.00
N GLY A 7 -25.64 33.66 1.90
CA GLY A 7 -25.58 32.33 2.51
C GLY A 7 -24.54 31.48 1.80
N SER A 8 -23.42 31.21 2.45
CA SER A 8 -22.49 30.16 2.06
C SER A 8 -23.18 28.81 2.27
N ASN A 9 -23.59 28.16 1.18
CA ASN A 9 -23.91 26.74 1.21
C ASN A 9 -22.59 25.98 1.42
N GLU A 10 -22.16 25.86 2.67
CA GLU A 10 -21.19 24.83 3.04
C GLU A 10 -21.90 23.48 2.85
N SER A 11 -21.61 22.83 1.74
CA SER A 11 -21.93 21.42 1.57
C SER A 11 -21.13 20.63 2.60
N HIS A 12 -21.69 20.45 3.80
CA HIS A 12 -21.08 19.59 4.81
C HIS A 12 -20.89 18.19 4.20
N SER A 13 -19.64 17.74 4.16
CA SER A 13 -19.31 16.37 3.75
C SER A 13 -20.12 15.39 4.58
N LYS A 14 -20.70 14.37 3.93
CA LYS A 14 -21.40 13.28 4.63
C LYS A 14 -20.43 12.40 5.41
N ILE A 15 -19.15 12.38 4.99
CA ILE A 15 -18.09 11.61 5.64
C ILE A 15 -17.58 12.40 6.85
N LYS A 16 -17.62 11.77 8.02
CA LYS A 16 -17.09 12.31 9.28
C LYS A 16 -15.95 11.49 9.86
N THR A 17 -15.83 10.23 9.44
CA THR A 17 -14.80 9.29 9.86
C THR A 17 -14.11 8.68 8.65
N VAL A 18 -12.78 8.84 8.57
CA VAL A 18 -11.93 8.15 7.60
C VAL A 18 -11.18 7.04 8.32
N VAL A 19 -11.31 5.81 7.84
CA VAL A 19 -10.60 4.63 8.35
C VAL A 19 -9.55 4.21 7.33
N VAL A 20 -8.32 3.99 7.77
CA VAL A 20 -7.20 3.61 6.91
C VAL A 20 -6.61 2.29 7.39
N LEU A 21 -6.49 1.34 6.47
CA LEU A 21 -5.78 0.08 6.64
C LEU A 21 -4.73 -0.04 5.53
N VAL A 22 -3.48 -0.24 5.92
CA VAL A 22 -2.34 -0.37 5.00
C VAL A 22 -1.75 -1.77 5.12
N GLN A 23 -2.03 -2.60 4.10
CA GLN A 23 -1.46 -3.93 3.86
C GLN A 23 -0.02 -3.86 3.33
N GLU A 24 0.66 -5.00 3.25
CA GLU A 24 2.10 -5.08 2.96
C GLU A 24 2.45 -5.79 1.66
N ASN A 25 3.44 -5.24 0.96
CA ASN A 25 4.30 -5.93 0.00
C ASN A 25 3.55 -6.67 -1.11
N ARG A 26 2.62 -6.00 -1.79
CA ARG A 26 1.86 -6.58 -2.89
C ARG A 26 1.58 -5.56 -3.99
N SER A 27 1.92 -5.89 -5.22
CA SER A 27 1.58 -5.08 -6.39
C SER A 27 0.09 -5.13 -6.70
N PHE A 28 -0.40 -4.14 -7.46
CA PHE A 28 -1.78 -4.15 -7.92
C PHE A 28 -2.10 -5.40 -8.74
N ASP A 29 -1.29 -5.73 -9.75
CA ASP A 29 -1.55 -6.91 -10.57
C ASP A 29 -1.49 -8.23 -9.80
N HIS A 30 -0.67 -8.31 -8.75
CA HIS A 30 -0.57 -9.50 -7.92
C HIS A 30 -1.86 -9.78 -7.14
N MET A 31 -2.53 -8.75 -6.61
CA MET A 31 -3.74 -8.94 -5.78
C MET A 31 -5.04 -8.71 -6.56
N LEU A 32 -5.08 -7.68 -7.40
CA LEU A 32 -6.27 -7.20 -8.07
C LEU A 32 -6.22 -7.29 -9.60
N GLY A 33 -5.08 -7.65 -10.20
CA GLY A 33 -4.92 -7.70 -11.66
C GLY A 33 -5.97 -8.57 -12.35
N TRP A 34 -6.19 -9.78 -11.84
CA TRP A 34 -7.19 -10.71 -12.40
C TRP A 34 -8.64 -10.32 -12.11
N MET A 35 -8.89 -9.31 -11.30
CA MET A 35 -10.23 -8.78 -11.04
C MET A 35 -10.80 -8.04 -12.25
N LYS A 36 -10.00 -7.78 -13.28
CA LYS A 36 -10.49 -7.33 -14.60
C LYS A 36 -11.58 -8.27 -15.17
N SER A 37 -11.52 -9.55 -14.82
CA SER A 37 -12.56 -10.52 -15.19
C SER A 37 -13.93 -10.26 -14.52
N LEU A 38 -13.93 -9.61 -13.35
CA LEU A 38 -15.14 -9.21 -12.63
C LEU A 38 -15.60 -7.80 -13.02
N ASN A 39 -14.65 -6.88 -13.21
CA ASN A 39 -14.89 -5.51 -13.63
C ASN A 39 -13.93 -5.13 -14.78
N PRO A 40 -14.41 -5.15 -16.04
CA PRO A 40 -13.59 -4.84 -17.21
C PRO A 40 -13.02 -3.41 -17.25
N GLU A 41 -13.56 -2.47 -16.46
CA GLU A 41 -13.04 -1.09 -16.37
C GLU A 41 -11.70 -1.02 -15.63
N ILE A 42 -11.38 -2.02 -14.82
CA ILE A 42 -10.09 -2.10 -14.13
C ILE A 42 -8.96 -2.29 -15.14
N ASP A 43 -7.93 -1.45 -15.04
CA ASP A 43 -6.65 -1.61 -15.74
C ASP A 43 -5.80 -2.75 -15.13
N GLY A 44 -6.34 -3.97 -15.18
CA GLY A 44 -5.69 -5.20 -14.73
C GLY A 44 -5.16 -6.06 -15.87
N VAL A 45 -4.67 -7.25 -15.53
CA VAL A 45 -4.00 -8.16 -16.48
C VAL A 45 -4.98 -8.93 -17.37
N THR A 46 -4.44 -9.40 -18.50
CA THR A 46 -5.15 -10.17 -19.53
C THR A 46 -4.60 -11.59 -19.72
N GLY A 47 -3.44 -11.89 -19.13
CA GLY A 47 -2.69 -13.13 -19.36
C GLY A 47 -1.77 -13.08 -20.56
N THR A 48 -1.56 -11.90 -21.14
CA THR A 48 -0.61 -11.66 -22.25
C THR A 48 0.66 -10.95 -21.78
N GLU A 49 0.65 -10.45 -20.55
CA GLU A 49 1.74 -9.76 -19.91
C GLU A 49 2.91 -10.72 -19.66
N SER A 50 4.13 -10.25 -19.83
CA SER A 50 5.33 -11.05 -19.64
C SER A 50 6.56 -10.19 -19.38
N ASN A 51 7.60 -10.80 -18.81
CA ASN A 51 8.92 -10.18 -18.63
C ASN A 51 10.01 -11.11 -19.20
N PRO A 52 11.04 -10.57 -19.86
CA PRO A 52 12.17 -11.37 -20.33
C PRO A 52 13.05 -11.80 -19.15
N VAL A 53 13.72 -12.94 -19.30
CA VAL A 53 14.75 -13.40 -18.34
C VAL A 53 15.95 -12.45 -18.35
N SER A 54 16.28 -11.87 -19.50
CA SER A 54 17.29 -10.83 -19.66
C SER A 54 16.77 -9.70 -20.54
N THR A 55 16.84 -8.47 -20.04
CA THR A 55 16.37 -7.26 -20.74
C THR A 55 17.32 -6.80 -21.84
N THR A 56 18.56 -7.29 -21.84
CA THR A 56 19.59 -6.94 -22.82
C THR A 56 19.68 -7.92 -24.00
N ASP A 57 19.06 -9.10 -23.87
CA ASP A 57 18.96 -10.10 -24.94
C ASP A 57 17.59 -10.03 -25.63
N PRO A 58 17.50 -9.59 -26.90
CA PRO A 58 16.24 -9.50 -27.62
C PRO A 58 15.60 -10.88 -27.89
N ASN A 59 16.37 -11.97 -27.81
CA ASN A 59 15.88 -13.34 -27.97
C ASN A 59 15.66 -14.05 -26.62
N SER A 60 15.71 -13.31 -25.51
CA SER A 60 15.56 -13.90 -24.18
C SER A 60 14.22 -14.61 -24.03
N ASN A 61 14.25 -15.76 -23.37
CA ASN A 61 13.04 -16.43 -22.93
C ASN A 61 12.20 -15.47 -22.07
N ARG A 62 10.88 -15.58 -22.15
CA ARG A 62 9.95 -14.74 -21.42
C ARG A 62 9.12 -15.57 -20.45
N ILE A 63 8.94 -15.06 -19.24
CA ILE A 63 8.01 -15.63 -18.27
C ILE A 63 6.69 -14.88 -18.41
N GLN A 64 5.61 -15.62 -18.65
CA GLN A 64 4.26 -15.08 -18.76
C GLN A 64 3.69 -14.81 -17.37
N PHE A 65 2.87 -13.77 -17.25
CA PHE A 65 2.12 -13.51 -16.04
C PHE A 65 1.03 -14.58 -15.88
N GLY A 66 1.05 -15.25 -14.73
CA GLY A 66 0.15 -16.33 -14.38
C GLY A 66 -0.80 -15.97 -13.25
N ASP A 67 -1.55 -16.97 -12.82
CA ASP A 67 -2.62 -16.86 -11.83
C ASP A 67 -2.49 -17.90 -10.70
N ARG A 68 -1.26 -18.40 -10.53
CA ARG A 68 -0.91 -19.49 -9.62
C ARG A 68 -0.27 -18.97 -8.33
N SER A 69 -0.57 -17.74 -7.92
CA SER A 69 -0.03 -17.19 -6.67
C SER A 69 -0.43 -18.06 -5.47
N VAL A 70 0.56 -18.32 -4.64
CA VAL A 70 0.51 -19.18 -3.45
C VAL A 70 1.39 -18.56 -2.37
N TYR A 71 1.64 -19.30 -1.29
CA TYR A 71 2.65 -18.96 -0.29
C TYR A 71 4.01 -18.64 -0.95
N VAL A 72 4.63 -17.54 -0.52
CA VAL A 72 5.88 -17.03 -1.08
C VAL A 72 6.97 -16.98 -0.01
N ASP A 73 8.04 -17.72 -0.22
CA ASP A 73 9.29 -17.67 0.55
C ASP A 73 10.45 -18.03 -0.41
N PRO A 74 11.57 -17.30 -0.45
CA PRO A 74 11.84 -16.04 0.25
C PRO A 74 11.00 -14.86 -0.25
N ASP A 75 11.00 -13.78 0.52
CA ASP A 75 10.43 -12.49 0.14
C ASP A 75 11.18 -11.91 -1.09
N PRO A 76 10.49 -11.51 -2.17
CA PRO A 76 11.15 -10.93 -3.33
C PRO A 76 11.77 -9.57 -3.00
N GLY A 77 12.85 -9.20 -3.69
CA GLY A 77 13.57 -7.97 -3.40
C GLY A 77 12.77 -6.72 -3.75
N HIS A 78 12.70 -5.82 -2.77
CA HIS A 78 11.97 -4.56 -2.82
C HIS A 78 12.80 -3.43 -2.17
N SER A 79 14.12 -3.51 -2.33
CA SER A 79 15.02 -2.39 -2.04
C SER A 79 14.95 -1.34 -3.16
N ILE A 80 15.33 -0.09 -2.90
CA ILE A 80 15.34 0.95 -3.95
C ILE A 80 16.17 0.57 -5.19
N GLN A 81 17.21 -0.26 -5.02
CA GLN A 81 18.02 -0.80 -6.12
C GLN A 81 17.28 -1.88 -6.92
N ASP A 82 16.60 -2.80 -6.23
CA ASP A 82 15.80 -3.83 -6.88
C ASP A 82 14.63 -3.22 -7.64
N ILE A 83 13.93 -2.28 -7.01
CA ILE A 83 12.79 -1.58 -7.60
C ILE A 83 13.23 -0.76 -8.82
N TYR A 84 14.40 -0.12 -8.76
CA TYR A 84 14.97 0.56 -9.93
C TYR A 84 15.15 -0.41 -11.10
N GLU A 85 15.74 -1.58 -10.86
CA GLU A 85 15.90 -2.56 -11.90
C GLU A 85 14.56 -3.07 -12.45
N GLN A 86 13.62 -3.40 -11.58
CA GLN A 86 12.30 -3.91 -11.95
C GLN A 86 11.58 -2.95 -12.92
N ILE A 87 11.65 -1.65 -12.62
CA ILE A 87 11.04 -0.58 -13.41
C ILE A 87 11.79 -0.34 -14.73
N PHE A 88 13.12 -0.18 -14.67
CA PHE A 88 13.90 0.32 -15.81
C PHE A 88 14.59 -0.77 -16.64
N GLY A 89 14.56 -2.02 -16.16
CA GLY A 89 15.21 -3.15 -16.80
C GLY A 89 16.74 -3.14 -16.75
N GLU A 90 17.35 -2.19 -16.03
CA GLU A 90 18.81 -2.10 -15.86
C GLU A 90 19.15 -2.02 -14.36
N PRO A 91 20.11 -2.82 -13.85
CA PRO A 91 20.54 -2.69 -12.46
C PRO A 91 20.99 -1.26 -12.14
N TRP A 92 20.72 -0.86 -10.90
CA TRP A 92 21.05 0.49 -10.45
C TRP A 92 22.57 0.71 -10.38
N SER A 93 23.00 1.83 -10.93
CA SER A 93 24.31 2.45 -10.74
C SER A 93 24.16 3.97 -10.93
N GLU A 94 25.15 4.76 -10.51
CA GLU A 94 25.15 6.20 -10.82
C GLU A 94 25.08 6.46 -12.34
N SER A 95 25.75 5.62 -13.13
CA SER A 95 25.74 5.73 -14.58
C SER A 95 24.41 5.33 -15.20
N SER A 96 23.70 4.32 -14.68
CA SER A 96 22.39 3.93 -15.19
C SER A 96 21.34 4.97 -14.80
N ALA A 97 21.37 5.48 -13.58
CA ALA A 97 20.46 6.54 -13.12
C ALA A 97 20.57 7.83 -13.96
N ALA A 98 21.77 8.16 -14.44
CA ALA A 98 22.00 9.32 -15.29
C ALA A 98 21.35 9.19 -16.69
N LYS A 99 21.04 7.98 -17.16
CA LYS A 99 20.47 7.73 -18.50
C LYS A 99 19.00 8.14 -18.65
N LYS A 100 18.26 8.31 -17.54
CA LYS A 100 16.82 8.58 -17.54
C LYS A 100 16.04 7.58 -18.42
N LEU A 101 16.23 6.29 -18.14
CA LEU A 101 15.58 5.21 -18.87
C LEU A 101 14.05 5.30 -18.75
N PRO A 102 13.28 4.88 -19.78
CA PRO A 102 11.84 4.77 -19.66
C PRO A 102 11.44 3.65 -18.67
N PRO A 103 10.35 3.81 -17.89
CA PRO A 103 9.87 2.80 -16.95
C PRO A 103 9.14 1.67 -17.70
N THR A 104 9.92 0.76 -18.31
CA THR A 104 9.39 -0.32 -19.15
C THR A 104 8.65 -1.42 -18.38
N MET A 105 8.88 -1.53 -17.07
CA MET A 105 8.36 -2.61 -16.22
C MET A 105 8.80 -4.01 -16.69
N GLN A 106 9.97 -4.12 -17.33
CA GLN A 106 10.47 -5.39 -17.91
C GLN A 106 11.57 -6.07 -17.07
N GLY A 107 11.94 -5.50 -15.92
CA GLY A 107 13.07 -5.97 -15.12
C GLY A 107 12.76 -6.99 -14.03
N PHE A 108 11.50 -7.34 -13.79
CA PHE A 108 11.10 -8.13 -12.61
C PHE A 108 11.68 -9.54 -12.62
N VAL A 109 11.55 -10.26 -13.74
CA VAL A 109 12.10 -11.62 -13.88
C VAL A 109 13.64 -11.59 -13.81
N GLN A 110 14.27 -10.63 -14.48
CA GLN A 110 15.72 -10.48 -14.44
C GLN A 110 16.23 -10.22 -13.02
N ASN A 111 15.57 -9.32 -12.28
CA ASN A 111 15.90 -9.00 -10.90
C ASN A 111 15.69 -10.21 -9.97
N ALA A 112 14.53 -10.87 -10.06
CA ALA A 112 14.22 -12.10 -9.34
C ALA A 112 15.26 -13.22 -9.57
N GLY A 113 15.69 -13.43 -10.82
CA GLY A 113 16.69 -14.45 -11.16
C GLY A 113 18.08 -14.20 -10.56
N ARG A 114 18.40 -12.95 -10.15
CA ARG A 114 19.64 -12.65 -9.42
C ARG A 114 19.52 -12.82 -7.91
N GLN A 115 18.31 -12.73 -7.39
CA GLN A 115 18.01 -12.93 -5.97
C GLN A 115 17.74 -14.39 -5.63
N GLU A 116 17.63 -15.26 -6.63
CA GLU A 116 17.43 -16.69 -6.49
C GLU A 116 18.63 -17.33 -5.76
N ALA A 117 18.61 -17.28 -4.44
CA ALA A 117 19.46 -18.09 -3.60
C ALA A 117 18.92 -19.52 -3.61
N ALA A 118 19.79 -20.52 -3.71
CA ALA A 118 19.43 -21.93 -3.63
C ALA A 118 18.79 -22.25 -2.26
N LYS A 119 17.48 -22.07 -2.11
CA LYS A 119 16.68 -22.50 -0.96
C LYS A 119 15.38 -23.15 -1.44
N ASP A 120 14.96 -24.13 -0.63
CA ASP A 120 13.95 -25.16 -0.87
C ASP A 120 13.52 -25.41 -2.33
N LYS A 121 14.05 -26.50 -2.91
CA LYS A 121 13.70 -26.95 -4.27
C LYS A 121 12.23 -27.34 -4.44
N ASN A 122 11.43 -27.37 -3.37
CA ASN A 122 10.00 -27.64 -3.43
C ASN A 122 9.15 -26.39 -3.70
N LEU A 123 9.74 -25.19 -3.64
CA LEU A 123 9.04 -23.94 -3.97
C LEU A 123 9.22 -23.58 -5.45
N PRO A 124 8.25 -22.87 -6.06
CA PRO A 124 8.41 -22.36 -7.42
C PRO A 124 9.64 -21.43 -7.53
N PRO A 125 10.32 -21.38 -8.69
CA PRO A 125 11.39 -20.42 -8.93
C PRO A 125 10.91 -18.98 -8.67
N MET A 126 11.76 -18.14 -8.07
CA MET A 126 11.40 -16.74 -7.77
C MET A 126 10.95 -15.98 -9.03
N THR A 127 11.56 -16.30 -10.17
CA THR A 127 11.22 -15.76 -11.49
C THR A 127 9.78 -16.06 -11.92
N GLU A 128 9.23 -17.22 -11.55
CA GLU A 128 7.82 -17.54 -11.73
C GLU A 128 6.98 -16.86 -10.64
N THR A 129 7.40 -16.91 -9.37
CA THR A 129 6.68 -16.35 -8.23
C THR A 129 6.33 -14.87 -8.41
N VAL A 130 7.28 -14.02 -8.82
CA VAL A 130 7.03 -12.58 -9.01
C VAL A 130 6.10 -12.29 -10.19
N MET A 131 5.95 -13.25 -11.12
CA MET A 131 5.10 -13.17 -12.31
C MET A 131 3.77 -13.92 -12.14
N ASN A 132 3.23 -14.03 -10.92
CA ASN A 132 1.89 -14.56 -10.71
C ASN A 132 1.03 -13.57 -9.90
N GLY A 133 -0.28 -13.62 -10.11
CA GLY A 133 -1.29 -12.95 -9.29
C GLY A 133 -2.35 -13.93 -8.78
N PHE A 134 -3.21 -13.46 -7.88
CA PHE A 134 -4.35 -14.22 -7.37
C PHE A 134 -5.57 -14.06 -8.28
N ARG A 135 -6.23 -15.18 -8.62
CA ARG A 135 -7.60 -15.11 -9.16
C ARG A 135 -8.59 -14.66 -8.10
N ALA A 136 -9.71 -14.11 -8.54
CA ALA A 136 -10.81 -13.68 -7.68
C ALA A 136 -11.25 -14.74 -6.65
N GLU A 137 -11.30 -16.01 -7.04
CA GLU A 137 -11.76 -17.10 -6.17
C GLU A 137 -10.77 -17.43 -5.04
N ARG A 138 -9.52 -16.97 -5.14
CA ARG A 138 -8.46 -17.18 -4.14
C ARG A 138 -8.44 -16.06 -3.09
N VAL A 139 -8.96 -14.89 -3.42
CA VAL A 139 -9.06 -13.71 -2.55
C VAL A 139 -10.51 -13.19 -2.54
N PRO A 140 -11.46 -14.00 -2.03
CA PRO A 140 -12.89 -13.74 -2.20
C PRO A 140 -13.38 -12.48 -1.47
N VAL A 141 -12.70 -12.02 -0.42
CA VAL A 141 -13.07 -10.77 0.28
C VAL A 141 -12.76 -9.59 -0.63
N TYR A 142 -11.58 -9.55 -1.26
CA TYR A 142 -11.27 -8.50 -2.24
C TYR A 142 -12.15 -8.61 -3.48
N ALA A 143 -12.42 -9.82 -3.97
CA ALA A 143 -13.34 -10.01 -5.11
C ALA A 143 -14.71 -9.35 -4.86
N GLU A 144 -15.25 -9.46 -3.65
CA GLU A 144 -16.54 -8.86 -3.32
C GLU A 144 -16.46 -7.36 -3.06
N LEU A 145 -15.40 -6.88 -2.42
CA LEU A 145 -15.18 -5.45 -2.26
C LEU A 145 -15.01 -4.74 -3.61
N VAL A 146 -14.34 -5.36 -4.57
CA VAL A 146 -14.16 -4.83 -5.94
C VAL A 146 -15.48 -4.72 -6.70
N LYS A 147 -16.43 -5.65 -6.49
CA LYS A 147 -17.76 -5.56 -7.13
C LYS A 147 -18.62 -4.45 -6.52
N GLU A 148 -18.54 -4.28 -5.21
CA GLU A 148 -19.44 -3.40 -4.45
C GLU A 148 -18.93 -1.97 -4.30
N PHE A 149 -17.63 -1.73 -4.47
CA PHE A 149 -17.00 -0.46 -4.17
C PHE A 149 -16.00 0.00 -5.24
N ALA A 150 -15.36 1.14 -5.01
CA ALA A 150 -14.46 1.75 -5.98
C ALA A 150 -13.04 1.19 -5.86
N VAL A 151 -12.43 0.91 -7.00
CA VAL A 151 -11.02 0.52 -7.12
C VAL A 151 -10.24 1.66 -7.76
N CYS A 152 -9.09 1.99 -7.16
CA CYS A 152 -8.14 2.93 -7.74
C CYS A 152 -7.04 2.13 -8.47
N ASP A 153 -7.13 2.04 -9.79
CA ASP A 153 -6.17 1.31 -10.65
C ASP A 153 -5.00 2.18 -11.14
N ARG A 154 -4.83 3.37 -10.54
CA ARG A 154 -3.70 4.30 -10.71
C ARG A 154 -3.17 4.82 -9.37
N TRP A 155 -3.18 3.96 -8.34
CA TRP A 155 -2.60 4.25 -7.02
C TRP A 155 -1.18 3.70 -6.91
N PHE A 156 -0.18 4.57 -6.76
CA PHE A 156 1.24 4.19 -6.76
C PHE A 156 1.86 4.35 -5.38
N ALA A 157 2.80 3.47 -5.04
CA ALA A 157 3.64 3.66 -3.85
C ALA A 157 4.33 5.05 -3.94
N PRO A 158 4.26 5.89 -2.89
CA PRO A 158 4.82 7.24 -2.93
C PRO A 158 6.33 7.30 -3.23
N VAL A 159 7.07 6.26 -2.83
CA VAL A 159 8.51 6.14 -3.03
C VAL A 159 8.83 4.74 -3.57
N PRO A 160 9.71 4.60 -4.56
CA PRO A 160 10.24 3.29 -5.00
C PRO A 160 11.21 2.72 -3.97
N ALA A 161 10.73 2.44 -2.76
CA ALA A 161 11.52 2.00 -1.61
C ALA A 161 10.70 1.03 -0.74
N SER A 162 11.36 0.47 0.27
CA SER A 162 10.76 -0.48 1.21
C SER A 162 9.61 0.11 2.04
N THR A 163 8.96 -0.75 2.82
CA THR A 163 7.80 -0.50 3.69
C THR A 163 7.77 0.84 4.43
N GLN A 164 8.75 1.10 5.30
CA GLN A 164 8.65 2.20 6.27
C GLN A 164 8.64 3.59 5.61
N PRO A 165 9.49 3.89 4.61
CA PRO A 165 9.33 5.08 3.79
C PRO A 165 7.89 5.30 3.29
N ASN A 166 7.25 4.28 2.72
CA ASN A 166 5.90 4.43 2.17
C ASN A 166 4.82 4.56 3.25
N ARG A 167 4.90 3.78 4.35
CA ARG A 167 4.03 3.96 5.52
C ARG A 167 4.14 5.36 6.13
N LEU A 168 5.34 5.97 6.11
CA LEU A 168 5.52 7.34 6.57
C LEU A 168 4.77 8.35 5.67
N TYR A 169 4.70 8.13 4.36
CA TYR A 169 3.93 9.02 3.47
C TYR A 169 2.44 9.01 3.77
N VAL A 170 1.87 7.87 4.21
CA VAL A 170 0.43 7.73 4.48
C VAL A 170 -0.07 8.79 5.47
N HIS A 171 0.72 9.09 6.51
CA HIS A 171 0.30 10.02 7.56
C HIS A 171 1.07 11.33 7.61
N SER A 172 2.12 11.52 6.80
CA SER A 172 2.86 12.80 6.75
C SER A 172 3.16 13.35 5.36
N ALA A 173 2.75 12.68 4.29
CA ALA A 173 3.06 13.05 2.90
C ALA A 173 4.56 13.20 2.58
N THR A 174 5.43 12.69 3.45
CA THR A 174 6.88 12.59 3.28
C THR A 174 7.42 11.46 4.16
N SER A 175 8.54 10.84 3.73
CA SER A 175 9.35 9.92 4.53
C SER A 175 10.49 10.62 5.27
N HIS A 176 10.58 11.95 5.17
CA HIS A 176 11.68 12.75 5.72
C HIS A 176 13.06 12.28 5.23
N GLY A 177 13.15 12.03 3.91
CA GLY A 177 14.38 11.59 3.25
C GLY A 177 14.72 10.11 3.41
N LEU A 178 13.88 9.28 4.03
CA LEU A 178 14.13 7.84 4.13
C LEU A 178 13.83 7.14 2.79
N THR A 179 14.75 6.24 2.40
CA THR A 179 14.64 5.38 1.21
C THR A 179 14.78 3.89 1.55
N SER A 180 14.79 3.56 2.84
CA SER A 180 14.87 2.19 3.38
C SER A 180 14.39 2.17 4.84
N ASN A 181 14.26 0.96 5.40
CA ASN A 181 13.88 0.73 6.80
C ASN A 181 15.07 1.02 7.76
N ASP A 182 15.46 2.30 7.90
CA ASP A 182 16.55 2.72 8.79
C ASP A 182 16.12 2.67 10.26
N THR A 183 16.43 1.56 10.93
CA THR A 183 16.08 1.32 12.35
C THR A 183 16.54 2.44 13.28
N GLY A 184 17.73 3.02 13.04
CA GLY A 184 18.27 4.07 13.89
C GLY A 184 17.41 5.33 13.84
N LYS A 185 17.02 5.75 12.64
CA LYS A 185 16.11 6.89 12.45
C LYS A 185 14.71 6.61 12.98
N LEU A 186 14.16 5.43 12.70
CA LEU A 186 12.82 5.01 13.16
C LEU A 186 12.73 5.00 14.69
N VAL A 187 13.71 4.40 15.37
CA VAL A 187 13.82 4.41 16.83
C VAL A 187 14.03 5.84 17.35
N GLY A 188 14.86 6.65 16.68
CA GLY A 188 15.08 8.06 17.03
C GLY A 188 13.81 8.91 16.98
N GLY A 189 12.85 8.54 16.15
CA GLY A 189 11.57 9.22 16.01
C GLY A 189 11.65 10.36 14.99
N LEU A 190 10.81 10.25 13.97
CA LEU A 190 10.80 11.11 12.80
C LEU A 190 10.07 12.44 13.13
N PRO A 191 10.61 13.60 12.72
CA PRO A 191 10.17 14.91 13.24
C PRO A 191 9.08 15.60 12.42
N GLN A 192 8.73 15.07 11.23
CA GLN A 192 7.79 15.73 10.32
C GLN A 192 6.39 15.86 10.93
N LYS A 193 5.68 16.89 10.47
CA LYS A 193 4.26 17.09 10.80
C LYS A 193 3.42 16.00 10.16
N THR A 194 2.45 15.51 10.91
CA THR A 194 1.53 14.45 10.49
C THR A 194 0.10 14.97 10.33
N ILE A 195 -0.77 14.15 9.74
CA ILE A 195 -2.22 14.37 9.76
C ILE A 195 -2.77 14.40 11.18
N PHE A 196 -2.21 13.62 12.11
CA PHE A 196 -2.63 13.61 13.53
C PHE A 196 -2.44 14.98 14.18
N ASP A 197 -1.33 15.65 13.86
CA ASP A 197 -1.06 17.02 14.33
C ASP A 197 -2.06 18.00 13.77
N SER A 198 -2.35 17.87 12.48
CA SER A 198 -3.32 18.72 11.79
C SER A 198 -4.74 18.52 12.33
N LEU A 199 -5.12 17.30 12.71
CA LEU A 199 -6.41 17.00 13.34
C LEU A 199 -6.51 17.64 14.73
N ASP A 200 -5.52 17.40 15.59
CA ASP A 200 -5.46 17.94 16.95
C ASP A 200 -5.50 19.48 16.96
N GLU A 201 -4.70 20.12 16.11
CA GLU A 201 -4.66 21.58 15.95
C GLU A 201 -6.00 22.18 15.50
N ASN A 202 -6.85 21.39 14.83
CA ASN A 202 -8.13 21.82 14.30
C ASN A 202 -9.34 21.26 15.07
N GLY A 203 -9.11 20.67 16.25
CA GLY A 203 -10.19 20.18 17.12
C GLY A 203 -10.86 18.89 16.64
N PHE A 204 -10.20 18.13 15.76
CA PHE A 204 -10.63 16.81 15.33
C PHE A 204 -9.90 15.71 16.11
N SER A 205 -10.55 14.57 16.24
CA SER A 205 -10.03 13.42 16.97
C SER A 205 -9.44 12.36 16.03
N PHE A 206 -8.49 11.58 16.53
CA PHE A 206 -7.99 10.40 15.85
C PHE A 206 -7.85 9.22 16.82
N GLY A 207 -7.81 8.00 16.30
CA GLY A 207 -7.59 6.79 17.08
C GLY A 207 -6.78 5.76 16.30
N ILE A 208 -5.82 5.14 16.99
CA ILE A 208 -4.93 4.12 16.44
C ILE A 208 -5.29 2.80 17.11
N TYR A 209 -5.83 1.87 16.33
CA TYR A 209 -6.27 0.57 16.81
C TYR A 209 -5.27 -0.49 16.36
N TYR A 210 -4.55 -1.06 17.32
CA TYR A 210 -3.36 -1.85 17.03
C TYR A 210 -3.44 -3.26 17.61
N GLN A 211 -2.90 -4.24 16.87
CA GLN A 211 -2.72 -5.62 17.35
C GLN A 211 -1.30 -5.86 17.88
N LEU A 212 -0.31 -5.12 17.37
CA LEU A 212 1.09 -5.13 17.80
C LEU A 212 1.59 -3.68 17.95
N PRO A 213 2.78 -3.42 18.54
CA PRO A 213 3.29 -2.07 18.72
C PRO A 213 3.16 -1.24 17.42
N PRO A 214 2.40 -0.14 17.42
CA PRO A 214 1.98 0.52 16.19
C PRO A 214 3.14 1.26 15.50
N ALA A 215 3.20 1.16 14.18
CA ALA A 215 4.22 1.83 13.36
C ALA A 215 4.08 3.36 13.42
N THR A 216 2.89 3.87 13.70
CA THR A 216 2.67 5.31 13.95
C THR A 216 3.56 5.87 15.10
N LEU A 217 4.07 5.04 16.02
CA LEU A 217 5.03 5.48 17.02
C LEU A 217 6.42 5.83 16.44
N PHE A 218 6.68 5.59 15.16
CA PHE A 218 7.87 6.14 14.49
C PHE A 218 7.80 7.65 14.33
N TYR A 219 6.61 8.27 14.39
CA TYR A 219 6.51 9.72 14.50
C TYR A 219 6.81 10.17 15.92
N ARG A 220 7.83 11.01 16.08
CA ARG A 220 8.26 11.50 17.41
C ARG A 220 7.13 12.21 18.15
N ASN A 221 6.25 12.91 17.44
CA ASN A 221 5.18 13.68 18.06
C ASN A 221 4.09 12.79 18.70
N LEU A 222 3.83 11.61 18.14
CA LEU A 222 2.86 10.64 18.67
C LEU A 222 3.32 9.97 19.97
N ARG A 223 4.57 10.16 20.39
CA ARG A 223 5.10 9.66 21.67
C ARG A 223 4.80 10.59 22.85
N LYS A 224 4.12 11.72 22.63
CA LYS A 224 3.77 12.68 23.70
C LYS A 224 2.62 12.15 24.55
N LEU A 225 2.68 12.40 25.86
CA LEU A 225 1.67 11.95 26.82
C LEU A 225 0.24 12.39 26.48
N LYS A 226 0.06 13.54 25.82
CA LYS A 226 -1.27 14.02 25.42
C LYS A 226 -2.01 13.10 24.43
N TYR A 227 -1.30 12.21 23.73
CA TYR A 227 -1.88 11.29 22.76
C TYR A 227 -2.03 9.87 23.30
N ILE A 228 -1.71 9.61 24.57
CA ILE A 228 -1.73 8.25 25.14
C ILE A 228 -3.12 7.62 25.03
N ASP A 229 -4.17 8.42 25.18
CA ASP A 229 -5.57 7.97 25.12
C ASP A 229 -6.07 7.76 23.68
N ASN A 230 -5.26 8.06 22.66
CA ASN A 230 -5.60 7.81 21.24
C ASN A 230 -5.17 6.41 20.77
N PHE A 231 -4.47 5.63 21.60
CA PHE A 231 -4.00 4.29 21.27
C PHE A 231 -4.90 3.24 21.93
N HIS A 232 -5.39 2.31 21.12
CA HIS A 232 -6.40 1.34 21.52
C HIS A 232 -6.03 -0.08 21.07
N PRO A 233 -6.13 -1.10 21.93
CA PRO A 233 -6.05 -2.49 21.48
C PRO A 233 -7.17 -2.80 20.48
N PHE A 234 -6.83 -3.32 19.31
CA PHE A 234 -7.79 -3.61 18.24
C PHE A 234 -8.90 -4.56 18.70
N ASP A 235 -8.52 -5.73 19.25
CA ASP A 235 -9.47 -6.83 19.53
C ASP A 235 -10.56 -6.47 20.56
N LEU A 236 -10.28 -5.50 21.44
CA LEU A 236 -11.21 -5.08 22.51
C LEU A 236 -11.91 -3.77 22.18
N SER A 237 -11.16 -2.76 21.75
CA SER A 237 -11.67 -1.39 21.66
C SER A 237 -12.30 -1.09 20.31
N PHE A 238 -11.78 -1.66 19.21
CA PHE A 238 -12.24 -1.29 17.87
C PHE A 238 -13.71 -1.66 17.65
N LYS A 239 -14.07 -2.93 17.90
CA LYS A 239 -15.45 -3.41 17.76
C LYS A 239 -16.40 -2.67 18.69
N LYS A 240 -15.99 -2.45 19.95
CA LYS A 240 -16.78 -1.69 20.93
C LYS A 240 -17.04 -0.26 20.45
N HIS A 241 -16.03 0.44 19.94
CA HIS A 241 -16.20 1.80 19.43
C HIS A 241 -17.04 1.82 18.15
N CYS A 242 -16.96 0.80 17.30
CA CYS A 242 -17.87 0.64 16.16
C CYS A 242 -19.32 0.46 16.63
N GLU A 243 -19.59 -0.45 17.56
CA GLU A 243 -20.93 -0.76 18.10
C GLU A 243 -21.55 0.46 18.80
N GLU A 244 -20.77 1.19 19.58
CA GLU A 244 -21.22 2.36 20.34
C GLU A 244 -21.32 3.64 19.48
N GLY A 245 -20.84 3.62 18.23
CA GLY A 245 -20.79 4.81 17.38
C GLY A 245 -19.83 5.88 17.90
N LYS A 246 -18.65 5.47 18.36
CA LYS A 246 -17.62 6.32 18.98
C LYS A 246 -16.31 6.34 18.21
N LEU A 247 -16.30 5.96 16.93
CA LEU A 247 -15.11 6.10 16.11
C LEU A 247 -14.76 7.60 15.95
N PRO A 248 -13.47 7.96 16.09
CA PRO A 248 -13.00 9.33 15.89
C PRO A 248 -13.04 9.75 14.42
N ASN A 249 -12.60 10.97 14.12
CA ASN A 249 -12.59 11.50 12.75
C ASN A 249 -11.59 10.79 11.83
N TYR A 250 -10.46 10.33 12.39
CA TYR A 250 -9.45 9.58 11.66
C TYR A 250 -9.05 8.33 12.43
N VAL A 251 -9.20 7.17 11.79
CA VAL A 251 -8.98 5.86 12.38
C VAL A 251 -7.87 5.17 11.61
N VAL A 252 -6.84 4.72 12.32
CA VAL A 252 -5.77 3.88 11.76
C VAL A 252 -5.90 2.48 12.32
N ILE A 253 -5.92 1.49 11.44
CA ILE A 253 -5.90 0.08 11.81
C ILE A 253 -4.48 -0.46 11.58
N GLU A 254 -3.85 -0.90 12.67
CA GLU A 254 -2.48 -1.44 12.70
C GLU A 254 -2.51 -2.94 12.95
N GLN A 255 -1.86 -3.68 12.05
CA GLN A 255 -2.00 -5.12 11.89
C GLN A 255 -1.02 -5.91 12.76
N ARG A 256 -1.00 -7.23 12.58
CA ARG A 256 0.07 -8.09 13.07
C ARG A 256 1.17 -8.22 12.02
N PHE A 257 2.22 -7.42 12.18
CA PHE A 257 3.41 -7.36 11.33
C PHE A 257 4.36 -8.58 11.35
N PHE A 258 4.14 -9.53 12.24
CA PHE A 258 5.05 -10.66 12.40
C PHE A 258 4.34 -11.92 12.87
N ASP A 259 4.74 -13.05 12.31
CA ASP A 259 4.39 -14.38 12.80
C ASP A 259 4.90 -14.58 14.23
N LEU A 260 3.98 -14.78 15.17
CA LEU A 260 4.26 -15.35 16.48
C LEU A 260 3.93 -16.85 16.45
N LEU A 261 4.61 -17.64 17.27
CA LEU A 261 4.48 -19.11 17.38
C LEU A 261 3.04 -19.66 17.39
N SER A 262 2.04 -18.88 17.80
CA SER A 262 0.63 -19.28 17.82
C SER A 262 -0.32 -18.24 17.23
N ILE A 263 0.21 -17.15 16.65
CA ILE A 263 -0.59 -16.04 16.11
C ILE A 263 0.08 -15.60 14.80
N PRO A 264 -0.48 -15.97 13.63
CA PRO A 264 0.11 -15.62 12.35
C PRO A 264 -0.03 -14.11 12.06
N GLY A 265 0.89 -13.59 11.25
CA GLY A 265 0.75 -12.29 10.60
C GLY A 265 -0.53 -12.23 9.76
N ASN A 266 -1.10 -11.04 9.63
CA ASN A 266 -2.36 -10.81 8.90
C ASN A 266 -2.30 -9.56 8.01
N ASP A 267 -1.09 -9.18 7.61
CA ASP A 267 -0.73 -7.97 6.88
C ASP A 267 -0.51 -8.19 5.37
N ASP A 268 -0.77 -9.40 4.87
CA ASP A 268 -0.45 -9.85 3.51
C ASP A 268 1.05 -9.86 3.14
N HIS A 269 2.00 -9.56 4.04
CA HIS A 269 3.45 -9.58 3.74
C HIS A 269 3.94 -11.01 3.38
N PRO A 270 4.85 -11.26 2.43
CA PRO A 270 5.50 -12.57 2.28
C PRO A 270 6.39 -12.89 3.50
N SER A 271 6.28 -14.01 4.19
CA SER A 271 5.61 -15.23 3.78
C SER A 271 4.29 -15.48 4.52
N HIS A 272 3.66 -14.47 5.08
CA HIS A 272 2.37 -14.59 5.76
C HIS A 272 1.25 -15.06 4.79
N ASP A 273 0.31 -15.83 5.34
CA ASP A 273 -0.83 -16.35 4.58
C ASP A 273 -1.84 -15.23 4.28
N VAL A 274 -2.03 -14.94 2.99
CA VAL A 274 -3.03 -13.99 2.48
C VAL A 274 -4.44 -14.33 2.98
N GLY A 275 -4.72 -15.59 3.29
CA GLY A 275 -5.98 -16.00 3.93
C GLY A 275 -6.22 -15.34 5.30
N GLU A 276 -5.18 -15.06 6.08
CA GLU A 276 -5.28 -14.32 7.34
C GLU A 276 -5.54 -12.82 7.10
N GLY A 277 -4.90 -12.23 6.09
CA GLY A 277 -5.19 -10.85 5.67
C GLY A 277 -6.62 -10.67 5.15
N GLN A 278 -7.13 -11.61 4.35
CA GLN A 278 -8.54 -11.64 3.93
C GLN A 278 -9.50 -11.66 5.14
N LYS A 279 -9.24 -12.51 6.14
CA LYS A 279 -10.05 -12.57 7.37
C LYS A 279 -10.02 -11.26 8.13
N PHE A 280 -8.85 -10.64 8.23
CA PHE A 280 -8.67 -9.37 8.93
C PHE A 280 -9.40 -8.22 8.24
N VAL A 281 -9.26 -8.07 6.92
CA VAL A 281 -10.02 -7.09 6.13
C VAL A 281 -11.52 -7.28 6.29
N LYS A 282 -12.00 -8.53 6.24
CA LYS A 282 -13.41 -8.85 6.48
C LYS A 282 -13.85 -8.43 7.88
N GLU A 283 -13.07 -8.73 8.90
CA GLU A 283 -13.36 -8.36 10.29
C GLU A 283 -13.49 -6.84 10.46
N VAL A 284 -12.58 -6.07 9.88
CA VAL A 284 -12.64 -4.61 9.89
C VAL A 284 -13.89 -4.12 9.16
N TYR A 285 -14.13 -4.60 7.94
CA TYR A 285 -15.29 -4.20 7.14
C TYR A 285 -16.62 -4.47 7.85
N GLU A 286 -16.81 -5.66 8.41
CA GLU A 286 -18.07 -6.05 9.09
C GLU A 286 -18.30 -5.20 10.35
N ALA A 287 -17.26 -4.92 11.13
CA ALA A 287 -17.36 -4.04 12.29
C ALA A 287 -17.81 -2.63 11.87
N LEU A 288 -17.19 -2.05 10.84
CA LEU A 288 -17.55 -0.73 10.32
C LEU A 288 -18.97 -0.73 9.73
N ARG A 289 -19.32 -1.74 8.94
CA ARG A 289 -20.61 -1.87 8.26
C ARG A 289 -21.77 -1.98 9.25
N SER A 290 -21.53 -2.61 10.39
CA SER A 290 -22.50 -2.78 11.48
C SER A 290 -22.64 -1.55 12.39
N SER A 291 -21.72 -0.58 12.30
CA SER A 291 -21.73 0.62 13.14
C SER A 291 -22.91 1.55 12.81
N PRO A 292 -23.53 2.21 13.80
CA PRO A 292 -24.46 3.31 13.55
C PRO A 292 -23.81 4.48 12.79
N GLN A 293 -22.47 4.58 12.77
CA GLN A 293 -21.72 5.57 11.99
C GLN A 293 -21.48 5.17 10.53
N TRP A 294 -21.93 3.99 10.06
CA TRP A 294 -21.63 3.49 8.70
C TRP A 294 -21.88 4.51 7.59
N ASN A 295 -22.99 5.27 7.66
CA ASN A 295 -23.34 6.30 6.67
C ASN A 295 -22.43 7.54 6.70
N GLU A 296 -21.45 7.59 7.60
CA GLU A 296 -20.49 8.68 7.76
C GLU A 296 -19.04 8.20 7.60
N ILE A 297 -18.84 6.94 7.23
CA ILE A 297 -17.52 6.29 7.13
C ILE A 297 -17.04 6.22 5.68
N LEU A 298 -15.76 6.56 5.51
CA LEU A 298 -14.95 6.21 4.35
C LEU A 298 -13.85 5.25 4.81
N PHE A 299 -13.85 4.02 4.31
CA PHE A 299 -12.81 3.04 4.61
C PHE A 299 -11.88 2.89 3.39
N VAL A 300 -10.59 3.11 3.62
CA VAL A 300 -9.53 3.02 2.62
C VAL A 300 -8.65 1.83 2.96
N ILE A 301 -8.57 0.88 2.03
CA ILE A 301 -7.59 -0.20 2.06
C ILE A 301 -6.55 0.14 1.00
N THR A 302 -5.27 0.14 1.37
CA THR A 302 -4.14 0.31 0.44
C THR A 302 -3.00 -0.61 0.86
N TYR A 303 -1.93 -0.65 0.07
CA TYR A 303 -0.66 -1.26 0.47
C TYR A 303 0.43 -0.20 0.57
N ASP A 304 1.52 -0.53 1.25
CA ASP A 304 2.71 0.30 1.38
C ASP A 304 3.56 0.32 0.10
N GLU A 305 3.94 -0.84 -0.42
CA GLU A 305 4.73 -1.05 -1.63
C GLU A 305 4.41 -2.41 -2.27
N HIS A 306 5.07 -2.75 -3.38
CA HIS A 306 4.64 -3.86 -4.25
C HIS A 306 5.28 -5.22 -3.95
N GLY A 307 6.24 -5.29 -3.01
CA GLY A 307 6.87 -6.52 -2.54
C GLY A 307 7.73 -7.22 -3.60
N GLY A 308 8.17 -6.50 -4.63
CA GLY A 308 8.90 -7.08 -5.77
C GLY A 308 8.02 -7.88 -6.74
N PHE A 309 6.70 -7.94 -6.53
CA PHE A 309 5.77 -8.57 -7.47
C PHE A 309 5.52 -7.70 -8.70
N TYR A 310 5.36 -8.35 -9.85
CA TYR A 310 5.15 -7.68 -11.12
C TYR A 310 3.89 -6.81 -11.13
N ASP A 311 4.00 -5.64 -11.77
CA ASP A 311 2.87 -4.85 -12.26
C ASP A 311 3.19 -4.33 -13.65
N HIS A 312 2.21 -4.36 -14.54
CA HIS A 312 2.38 -4.02 -15.94
C HIS A 312 2.33 -2.51 -16.21
N VAL A 313 1.81 -1.70 -15.28
CA VAL A 313 1.60 -0.27 -15.51
C VAL A 313 2.88 0.51 -15.24
N PRO A 314 3.40 1.28 -16.22
CA PRO A 314 4.54 2.16 -16.01
C PRO A 314 4.31 3.17 -14.89
N THR A 315 5.29 3.30 -14.00
CA THR A 315 5.23 4.28 -12.90
C THR A 315 5.48 5.72 -13.38
N PRO A 316 4.86 6.74 -12.77
CA PRO A 316 5.20 8.14 -13.02
C PRO A 316 6.65 8.48 -12.65
N VAL A 317 7.43 8.88 -13.65
CA VAL A 317 8.84 9.29 -13.51
C VAL A 317 9.12 10.76 -13.85
N GLU A 318 8.07 11.50 -14.19
CA GLU A 318 8.12 12.92 -14.51
C GLU A 318 7.00 13.67 -13.78
N GLY A 319 7.24 14.95 -13.46
CA GLY A 319 6.21 15.81 -12.86
C GLY A 319 5.85 15.49 -11.41
N VAL A 320 6.57 14.58 -10.75
CA VAL A 320 6.38 14.25 -9.34
C VAL A 320 7.15 15.26 -8.48
N PRO A 321 6.48 16.07 -7.64
CA PRO A 321 7.15 17.04 -6.80
C PRO A 321 7.80 16.38 -5.58
N SER A 322 9.02 16.84 -5.23
CA SER A 322 9.63 16.50 -3.94
C SER A 322 8.77 17.10 -2.82
N PRO A 323 8.42 16.34 -1.76
CA PRO A 323 7.49 16.83 -0.75
C PRO A 323 8.10 17.87 0.20
N ASP A 324 9.42 17.82 0.42
CA ASP A 324 10.12 18.62 1.43
C ASP A 324 11.56 19.02 1.03
N ASP A 325 11.92 18.86 -0.25
CA ASP A 325 13.25 19.12 -0.82
C ASP A 325 14.41 18.34 -0.15
N ILE A 326 14.11 17.33 0.67
CA ILE A 326 15.12 16.47 1.30
C ILE A 326 15.60 15.44 0.29
N VAL A 327 16.91 15.38 0.10
CA VAL A 327 17.55 14.33 -0.71
C VAL A 327 17.85 13.11 0.17
N GLY A 328 17.54 11.93 -0.34
CA GLY A 328 17.82 10.66 0.31
C GLY A 328 19.31 10.38 0.54
N PRO A 329 19.65 9.37 1.34
CA PRO A 329 21.02 9.04 1.69
C PRO A 329 21.84 8.52 0.49
N ASP A 330 23.16 8.42 0.69
CA ASP A 330 24.04 7.67 -0.21
C ASP A 330 23.68 6.18 -0.24
N PRO A 331 23.96 5.49 -1.35
CA PRO A 331 24.55 6.01 -2.59
C PRO A 331 23.51 6.56 -3.58
N PHE A 332 22.22 6.41 -3.28
CA PHE A 332 21.16 6.68 -4.26
C PHE A 332 20.87 8.16 -4.47
N LYS A 333 21.03 8.98 -3.42
CA LYS A 333 20.71 10.42 -3.42
C LYS A 333 19.35 10.71 -4.06
N PHE A 334 18.35 9.91 -3.70
CA PHE A 334 17.01 9.98 -4.29
C PHE A 334 16.37 11.35 -4.01
N LYS A 335 15.82 11.99 -5.04
CA LYS A 335 15.24 13.35 -4.92
C LYS A 335 13.75 13.36 -4.61
N PHE A 336 13.13 12.18 -4.53
CA PHE A 336 11.68 12.04 -4.40
C PHE A 336 10.93 12.68 -5.58
N ASP A 337 11.48 12.50 -6.78
CA ASP A 337 11.01 13.07 -8.06
C ASP A 337 10.38 12.03 -8.99
N ARG A 338 10.02 10.86 -8.44
CA ARG A 338 9.26 9.79 -9.10
C ARG A 338 8.57 8.90 -8.08
N LEU A 339 7.55 8.16 -8.50
CA LEU A 339 6.81 7.22 -7.67
C LEU A 339 7.39 5.80 -7.76
N GLY A 340 6.88 4.91 -6.91
CA GLY A 340 7.09 3.46 -6.95
C GLY A 340 6.08 2.75 -7.84
N VAL A 341 6.02 1.42 -7.71
CA VAL A 341 5.11 0.57 -8.49
C VAL A 341 3.68 0.75 -8.00
N ARG A 342 2.71 0.46 -8.87
CA ARG A 342 1.29 0.49 -8.54
C ARG A 342 0.95 -0.54 -7.45
N VAL A 343 0.12 -0.14 -6.50
CA VAL A 343 -0.33 -0.97 -5.38
C VAL A 343 -1.86 -1.01 -5.31
N PRO A 344 -2.47 -2.05 -4.71
CA PRO A 344 -3.91 -2.10 -4.54
C PRO A 344 -4.43 -0.93 -3.71
N ALA A 345 -5.56 -0.35 -4.13
CA ALA A 345 -6.30 0.62 -3.33
C ALA A 345 -7.82 0.48 -3.59
N ILE A 346 -8.58 0.27 -2.51
CA ILE A 346 -10.05 0.11 -2.53
C ILE A 346 -10.67 1.14 -1.61
N ILE A 347 -11.65 1.89 -2.12
CA ILE A 347 -12.35 2.95 -1.40
C ILE A 347 -13.78 2.49 -1.14
N ILE A 348 -14.14 2.35 0.14
CA ILE A 348 -15.35 1.69 0.61
C ILE A 348 -16.20 2.70 1.40
N SER A 349 -17.44 2.92 0.97
CA SER A 349 -18.40 3.80 1.64
C SER A 349 -19.81 3.51 1.13
N PRO A 350 -20.88 3.68 1.94
CA PRO A 350 -22.26 3.51 1.45
C PRO A 350 -22.67 4.51 0.36
N TRP A 351 -21.87 5.56 0.14
CA TRP A 351 -22.12 6.58 -0.88
C TRP A 351 -21.48 6.26 -2.24
N ILE A 352 -20.71 5.17 -2.33
CA ILE A 352 -20.10 4.71 -3.57
C ILE A 352 -21.07 3.74 -4.25
N GLU A 353 -21.32 3.99 -5.54
CA GLU A 353 -22.10 3.07 -6.36
C GLU A 353 -21.27 1.82 -6.71
N PRO A 354 -21.87 0.62 -6.74
CA PRO A 354 -21.16 -0.61 -7.07
C PRO A 354 -20.40 -0.53 -8.41
N GLY A 355 -19.15 -1.04 -8.41
CA GLY A 355 -18.39 -1.33 -9.63
C GLY A 355 -17.70 -0.16 -10.33
N LYS A 356 -17.56 1.03 -9.73
CA LYS A 356 -16.86 2.16 -10.39
C LYS A 356 -15.33 2.02 -10.38
N GLY A 357 -14.70 2.06 -11.56
CA GLY A 357 -13.30 2.43 -11.70
C GLY A 357 -13.14 3.96 -11.65
N ASN A 358 -12.34 4.49 -10.72
CA ASN A 358 -12.12 5.94 -10.63
C ASN A 358 -11.08 6.39 -11.67
N ASN A 359 -11.50 6.55 -12.92
CA ASN A 359 -10.76 7.30 -13.95
C ASN A 359 -11.43 8.68 -14.13
N SER A 360 -11.14 9.60 -13.22
CA SER A 360 -11.45 11.03 -13.38
C SER A 360 -10.22 11.88 -13.13
#